data_AF-A0A2D6LRU7-F1
#
_entry.id   AF-A0A2D6LRU7-F1
#
_cell.length_a   1.000
_cell.length_b   1.000
_cell.length_c   1.000
_cell.angle_alpha   90.00
_cell.angle_beta   90.00
_cell.angle_gamma   90.00
#
_symmetry.space_group_name_H-M   'P 1'
#
loop_
_entity.id
_entity.type
_entity.pdbx_description
1 polymer ?
#
loop_
_entity_poly.entity_id
_entity_poly.type
_entity_poly.pdbx_seq_one_letter_code
_entity_poly.pdbx_strand_id
1 'polypeptide(L)' 'PAVDQVKGSISSPHDSSNTTFVNAAIEENVNQTIDQIRSMSPILKDLEDKGQIQFKGGVYKLASGRVEWV' A
#
# COMPACT_ATOMS: atom_id res chain seq x y z
N PRO A 1 -12.85 -2.04 3.99
CA PRO A 1 -11.39 -2.01 4.28
C PRO A 1 -10.60 -1.27 3.18
N ALA A 2 -9.51 -0.57 3.55
CA ALA A 2 -8.69 0.38 2.77
C ALA A 2 -9.44 1.51 2.04
N VAL A 3 -10.36 1.19 1.12
CA VAL A 3 -11.23 2.19 0.47
C VAL A 3 -12.06 2.97 1.49
N ASP A 4 -12.42 2.35 2.63
CA ASP A 4 -13.17 3.01 3.70
C ASP A 4 -12.30 3.91 4.58
N GLN A 5 -10.99 3.59 4.73
CA GLN A 5 -10.02 4.44 5.42
C GLN A 5 -9.71 5.70 4.59
N VAL A 6 -9.51 5.53 3.29
CA VAL A 6 -9.20 6.64 2.36
C VAL A 6 -10.43 7.52 2.11
N LYS A 7 -11.65 6.96 2.17
CA LYS A 7 -12.91 7.71 2.07
C LYS A 7 -13.04 8.80 3.14
N GLY A 8 -12.49 8.58 4.33
CA GLY A 8 -12.49 9.57 5.41
C GLY A 8 -11.49 10.73 5.22
N SER A 9 -10.47 10.54 4.38
CA SER A 9 -9.31 11.44 4.27
C SER A 9 -9.27 12.26 2.98
N ILE A 10 -10.01 11.85 1.94
CA ILE A 10 -10.00 12.50 0.63
C ILE A 10 -11.40 13.02 0.29
N SER A 11 -11.50 14.29 -0.10
CA SER A 11 -12.76 14.92 -0.53
C SER A 11 -13.22 14.33 -1.87
N SER A 12 -14.53 14.13 -1.99
CA SER A 12 -15.26 13.66 -3.17
C SER A 12 -14.72 14.27 -4.49
N PRO A 13 -14.63 13.49 -5.59
CA PRO A 13 -15.32 12.22 -5.84
C PRO A 13 -14.55 10.96 -5.43
N HIS A 14 -15.23 10.00 -4.80
CA HIS A 14 -14.71 8.66 -4.48
C HIS A 14 -15.03 7.65 -5.58
N ASP A 15 -14.82 8.03 -6.84
CA ASP A 15 -15.10 7.21 -8.01
C ASP A 15 -13.81 6.83 -8.76
N SER A 16 -13.95 5.88 -9.68
CA SER A 16 -12.86 5.38 -10.54
C SER A 16 -12.21 6.46 -11.42
N SER A 17 -12.82 7.65 -11.49
CA SER A 17 -12.32 8.81 -12.25
C SER A 17 -11.40 9.67 -11.39
N ASN A 18 -11.50 9.60 -10.06
CA ASN A 18 -10.57 10.26 -9.15
C ASN A 18 -9.32 9.40 -8.93
N THR A 19 -8.34 9.61 -9.80
CA THR A 19 -7.02 8.96 -9.73
C THR A 19 -6.34 9.16 -8.38
N THR A 20 -6.54 10.29 -7.69
CA THR A 20 -5.98 10.52 -6.35
C THR A 20 -6.60 9.60 -5.30
N PHE A 21 -7.92 9.43 -5.33
CA PHE A 21 -8.62 8.52 -4.41
C PHE A 21 -8.27 7.05 -4.68
N VAL A 22 -8.23 6.66 -5.96
CA VAL A 22 -7.87 5.29 -6.36
C VAL A 22 -6.41 4.98 -6.02
N ASN A 23 -5.48 5.89 -6.29
CA ASN A 23 -4.07 5.70 -5.94
C ASN A 23 -3.89 5.59 -4.42
N ALA A 24 -4.50 6.48 -3.63
CA ALA A 24 -4.42 6.41 -2.18
C ALA A 24 -5.02 5.11 -1.62
N ALA A 25 -6.12 4.60 -2.19
CA ALA A 25 -6.68 3.32 -1.79
C ALA A 25 -5.75 2.13 -2.15
N ILE A 26 -5.01 2.22 -3.26
CA ILE A 26 -4.03 1.20 -3.65
C ILE A 26 -2.83 1.25 -2.70
N GLU A 27 -2.28 2.44 -2.42
CA GLU A 27 -1.17 2.64 -1.48
C GLU A 27 -1.52 2.10 -0.09
N GLU A 28 -2.72 2.43 0.39
CA GLU A 28 -3.22 1.96 1.69
C GLU A 28 -3.35 0.43 1.75
N ASN A 29 -3.83 -0.22 0.67
CA ASN A 29 -3.86 -1.67 0.58
C ASN A 29 -2.46 -2.30 0.63
N VAL A 30 -1.49 -1.68 -0.05
CA VAL A 30 -0.10 -2.15 -0.06
C VAL A 30 0.50 -2.05 1.33
N ASN A 31 0.32 -0.92 2.01
CA ASN A 31 0.79 -0.70 3.39
C ASN A 31 0.16 -1.69 4.37
N GLN A 32 -1.16 -1.86 4.34
CA GLN A 32 -1.85 -2.84 5.18
C GLN A 32 -1.35 -4.27 4.95
N THR A 33 -1.05 -4.63 3.70
CA THR A 33 -0.51 -5.95 3.38
C THR A 33 0.89 -6.13 3.97
N ILE A 34 1.76 -5.12 3.87
CA ILE A 34 3.10 -5.14 4.47
C ILE A 34 3.00 -5.28 5.99
N ASP A 35 2.11 -4.53 6.63
CA ASP A 35 1.91 -4.60 8.08
C ASP A 35 1.34 -5.95 8.53
N GLN A 36 0.45 -6.55 7.74
CA GLN A 36 -0.02 -7.92 7.99
C GLN A 36 1.12 -8.93 7.89
N ILE A 37 2.00 -8.83 6.89
CA ILE A 37 3.17 -9.71 6.76
C ILE A 37 4.07 -9.60 8.00
N ARG A 38 4.35 -8.37 8.47
CA ARG A 38 5.10 -8.12 9.71
C ARG A 38 4.41 -8.72 10.93
N SER A 39 3.09 -8.59 11.02
CA SER A 39 2.32 -9.10 12.17
C SER A 39 2.19 -10.62 12.17
N MET A 40 2.10 -11.25 10.99
CA MET A 40 1.90 -12.69 10.84
C MET A 40 3.21 -13.47 10.87
N SER A 41 4.35 -12.82 10.60
CA SER A 41 5.66 -13.46 10.55
C SER A 41 6.66 -12.75 11.49
N PRO A 42 6.72 -13.17 12.76
CA PRO A 42 7.68 -12.63 13.73
C PRO A 42 9.14 -12.77 13.28
N ILE A 43 9.45 -13.82 12.52
CA ILE A 43 10.79 -14.06 11.96
C ILE A 43 11.16 -12.97 10.96
N LEU A 44 10.26 -12.62 10.04
CA LEU A 44 10.53 -11.59 9.06
C LEU A 44 10.62 -10.21 9.71
N LYS A 45 9.80 -9.95 10.72
CA LYS A 45 9.89 -8.73 11.52
C LYS A 45 11.24 -8.62 12.25
N ASP A 46 11.71 -9.70 12.88
CA ASP A 46 13.01 -9.72 13.53
C ASP A 46 14.17 -9.51 12.53
N LEU A 47 14.05 -10.03 11.30
CA LEU A 47 15.01 -9.75 10.23
C LEU A 47 14.96 -8.29 9.75
N GLU A 48 13.79 -7.68 9.70
CA GLU A 48 13.62 -6.25 9.38
C GLU A 48 14.18 -5.35 10.49
N ASP A 49 13.89 -5.66 11.75
CA ASP A 49 14.39 -4.92 12.93
C ASP A 49 15.93 -5.00 13.03
N LYS A 50 16.52 -6.11 12.58
CA LYS A 50 17.97 -6.29 12.45
C LYS A 50 18.57 -5.63 11.20
N GLY A 51 17.75 -5.03 10.34
CA GLY A 51 18.17 -4.39 9.10
C GLY A 51 18.67 -5.36 8.02
N GLN A 52 18.37 -6.66 8.14
CA GLN A 52 18.80 -7.67 7.18
C GLN A 52 17.90 -7.71 5.94
N ILE A 53 16.62 -7.36 6.11
CA ILE A 53 15.64 -7.23 5.02
C ILE A 53 14.87 -5.92 5.18
N GLN A 54 14.27 -5.43 4.09
CA GLN A 54 13.38 -4.28 4.10
C GLN A 54 12.14 -4.61 3.27
N PHE A 55 10.95 -4.26 3.77
CA PHE A 55 9.74 -4.32 2.97
C PHE A 55 9.56 -3.03 2.17
N LYS A 56 9.33 -3.15 0.87
CA LYS A 56 8.92 -2.05 0.00
C LYS A 56 7.67 -2.43 -0.77
N GLY A 57 6.70 -1.52 -0.77
CA GLY A 57 5.50 -1.62 -1.57
C GLY A 57 5.76 -1.22 -3.01
N GLY A 58 5.24 -1.97 -3.97
CA GLY A 58 5.35 -1.65 -5.38
C GLY A 58 3.99 -1.75 -6.06
N VAL A 59 3.58 -0.70 -6.77
CA VAL A 59 2.35 -0.66 -7.56
C VAL A 59 2.72 -0.74 -9.04
N TYR A 60 2.13 -1.72 -9.73
CA TYR A 60 2.34 -1.89 -11.16
C TYR A 60 1.39 -0.98 -11.96
N LYS A 61 1.94 0.00 -12.69
CA LYS A 61 1.19 0.85 -13.61
C LYS A 61 1.03 0.17 -14.96
N LEU A 62 -0.16 -0.36 -15.22
CA LEU A 62 -0.53 -0.99 -16.49
C LEU A 62 -0.36 -0.06 -17.70
N ALA A 63 -0.63 1.24 -17.54
CA ALA A 63 -0.56 2.21 -18.64
C ALA A 63 0.87 2.45 -19.13
N SER A 64 1.87 2.42 -18.24
CA SER A 64 3.27 2.68 -18.58
C SER A 64 4.14 1.42 -18.57
N GLY A 65 3.63 0.30 -18.07
CA GLY A 65 4.40 -0.93 -17.84
C GLY A 65 5.50 -0.79 -16.77
N ARG A 66 5.38 0.21 -15.87
CA ARG A 66 6.41 0.51 -14.85
C ARG A 66 5.90 0.18 -13.46
N VAL A 67 6.81 -0.21 -12.58
CA VAL A 67 6.54 -0.33 -11.15
C VAL A 67 6.88 1.00 -10.48
N GLU A 68 5.94 1.56 -9.73
CA GLU A 68 6.20 2.68 -8.84
C GLU A 68 6.28 2.17 -7.41
N TRP A 69 7.33 2.57 -6.71
CA TRP A 69 7.53 2.22 -5.32
C TRP A 69 6.73 3.18 -4.45
N VAL A 70 6.04 2.61 -3.46
CA VAL A 70 5.27 3.32 -2.42
C VAL A 70 6.15 3.49 -1.18
#